data_AF-A0A8X7WWE8-F1
#
_entry.id   AF-A0A8X7WWE8-F1
#
_cell.length_a   1.000
_cell.length_b   1.000
_cell.length_c   1.000
_cell.angle_alpha   90.00
_cell.angle_beta   90.00
_cell.angle_gamma   90.00
#
_symmetry.space_group_name_H-M   'P 1'
#
loop_
_entity.id
_entity.type
_entity.pdbx_description
1 polymer ?
#
loop_
_entity_poly.entity_id
_entity_poly.type
_entity_poly.pdbx_seq_one_letter_code
_entity_poly.pdbx_strand_id
1 'polypeptide(L)'
;MESVEERFAFLAEWYDPNAALLRRYQLLFYPRDGSVEMFDVKNQRIFLRRTKYDCLHLEDLFVGNRLNIFSRQLHLIDYGDQYTASKLGSKKQRTLAMIKPDAVAKMGTIIQLINDAGLTITKAKMTTFSSNLLQFITSGPIIAMEIFGDEAVAAWRRLIGPTDSSAARTEAPDSVRAKFGTDGTKNAAHGSDSIASAARELEFFFPSTVAHGPINTATYHHCTCCIIKPHAVAEGLTGNILNAILDAGFQITALQMPNYIPDEEWVNMFRQGFNFQCPHGEVIMAIRSYFDENEGSDRLWTFECQATPVNMGEPTECWWDDINRAGQEWYHLCSNNGLVAGVQSQYFNEVLDREWQFYCCRYSRRCPYSCWLSCEAVFIVAVKSRLNIYFVFHQLSGTYIGNEWIAR
;
A
#
# COMPACT_ATOMS: atom_id res chain seq x y z
N MET A 1 37.56 6.96 31.97
CA MET A 1 36.27 7.01 31.24
C MET A 1 36.01 5.61 30.76
N GLU A 2 35.12 4.88 31.44
CA GLU A 2 34.66 3.57 30.99
C GLU A 2 33.99 3.76 29.62
N SER A 3 34.41 2.97 28.63
CA SER A 3 33.77 2.94 27.31
C SER A 3 32.33 2.47 27.50
N VAL A 4 31.36 3.36 27.29
CA VAL A 4 29.94 2.98 27.30
C VAL A 4 29.75 1.91 26.22
N GLU A 5 29.44 0.69 26.64
CA GLU A 5 29.22 -0.43 25.74
C GLU A 5 27.98 -0.15 24.87
N GLU A 6 28.13 -0.28 23.54
CA GLU A 6 27.03 -0.08 22.60
C GLU A 6 25.93 -1.13 22.88
N ARG A 7 24.70 -0.66 23.09
CA ARG A 7 23.52 -1.48 23.33
C ARG A 7 22.31 -0.86 22.66
N PHE A 8 21.35 -1.71 22.31
CA PHE A 8 20.07 -1.30 21.72
C PHE A 8 18.93 -1.70 22.63
N ALA A 9 18.05 -0.75 22.95
CA ALA A 9 16.92 -0.94 23.84
C ALA A 9 15.62 -0.92 23.05
N PHE A 10 14.73 -1.87 23.35
CA PHE A 10 13.39 -1.99 22.79
C PHE A 10 12.37 -2.17 23.90
N LEU A 11 11.18 -1.62 23.71
CA LEU A 11 10.02 -1.97 24.51
C LEU A 11 9.33 -3.18 23.83
N ALA A 12 9.15 -4.25 24.59
CA ALA A 12 8.62 -5.51 24.08
C ALA A 12 7.41 -5.97 24.91
N GLU A 13 6.39 -6.48 24.23
CA GLU A 13 5.23 -7.13 24.86
C GLU A 13 5.35 -8.65 24.77
N TRP A 14 5.06 -9.33 25.86
CA TRP A 14 5.00 -10.79 25.93
C TRP A 14 3.74 -11.21 26.67
N TYR A 15 3.00 -12.15 26.08
CA TYR A 15 1.87 -12.81 26.74
C TYR A 15 2.38 -13.92 27.65
N ASP A 16 2.17 -13.79 28.95
CA ASP A 16 2.50 -14.81 29.94
C ASP A 16 1.32 -15.81 30.03
N PRO A 17 1.46 -17.05 29.50
CA PRO A 17 0.36 -18.01 29.49
C PRO A 17 -0.05 -18.48 30.89
N ASN A 18 0.85 -18.42 31.89
CA ASN A 18 0.54 -18.85 33.25
C ASN A 18 -0.28 -17.81 34.01
N ALA A 19 0.00 -16.53 33.76
CA ALA A 19 -0.70 -15.41 34.38
C ALA A 19 -1.88 -14.89 33.53
N ALA A 20 -2.05 -15.41 32.32
CA ALA A 20 -3.00 -14.96 31.30
C ALA A 20 -2.98 -13.43 31.09
N LEU A 21 -1.78 -12.83 31.12
CA LEU A 21 -1.61 -11.38 31.10
C LEU A 21 -0.52 -10.95 30.13
N LEU A 22 -0.77 -9.84 29.43
CA LEU A 22 0.24 -9.17 28.62
C LEU A 22 1.16 -8.35 29.53
N ARG A 23 2.47 -8.59 29.43
CA ARG A 23 3.49 -7.88 30.21
C ARG A 23 4.42 -7.11 29.28
N ARG A 24 4.84 -5.93 29.74
CA ARG A 24 5.81 -5.08 29.04
C ARG A 24 7.19 -5.23 29.66
N TYR A 25 8.15 -5.49 28.80
CA TYR A 25 9.56 -5.63 29.14
C TYR A 25 10.38 -4.64 28.34
N GLN A 26 11.48 -4.18 28.91
CA GLN A 26 12.54 -3.55 28.16
C GLN A 26 13.55 -4.63 27.76
N LEU A 27 13.68 -4.89 26.47
CA LEU A 27 14.68 -5.79 25.89
C LEU A 27 15.94 -4.97 25.58
N LEU A 28 17.09 -5.42 26.05
CA LEU A 28 18.39 -4.87 25.74
C LEU A 28 19.17 -5.88 24.91
N PHE A 29 19.71 -5.46 23.77
CA PHE A 29 20.57 -6.25 22.91
C PHE A 29 21.97 -5.65 22.84
N TYR A 30 22.98 -6.51 22.95
CA TYR A 30 24.39 -6.15 22.94
C TYR A 30 25.06 -6.72 21.66
N PRO A 31 25.26 -5.89 20.61
CA PRO A 31 25.75 -6.37 19.31
C PRO A 31 27.17 -6.94 19.36
N ARG A 32 27.99 -6.54 20.35
CA ARG A 32 29.38 -6.97 20.45
C ARG A 32 29.54 -8.46 20.77
N ASP A 33 28.63 -9.00 21.58
CA ASP A 33 28.69 -10.39 22.04
C ASP A 33 27.42 -11.20 21.76
N GLY A 34 26.40 -10.59 21.14
CA GLY A 34 25.13 -11.22 20.80
C GLY A 34 24.30 -11.58 22.04
N SER A 35 24.49 -10.88 23.16
CA SER A 35 23.74 -11.15 24.38
C SER A 35 22.47 -10.29 24.50
N VAL A 36 21.48 -10.83 25.21
CA VAL A 36 20.20 -10.18 25.49
C VAL A 36 19.93 -10.11 26.98
N GLU A 37 19.31 -9.02 27.42
CA GLU A 37 18.83 -8.81 28.79
C GLU A 37 17.38 -8.30 28.75
N MET A 38 16.54 -8.73 29.70
CA MET A 38 15.16 -8.24 29.79
C MET A 38 14.85 -7.69 31.18
N PHE A 39 14.23 -6.52 31.20
CA PHE A 39 13.83 -5.83 32.42
C PHE A 39 12.30 -5.68 32.47
N ASP A 40 11.69 -6.05 33.59
CA ASP A 40 10.26 -5.83 33.84
C ASP A 40 10.03 -4.35 34.16
N VAL A 41 9.39 -3.63 33.24
CA VAL A 41 9.20 -2.17 33.34
C VAL A 41 8.28 -1.81 34.52
N LYS A 42 7.28 -2.64 34.81
CA LYS A 42 6.30 -2.38 35.86
C LYS A 42 6.90 -2.60 37.25
N ASN A 43 7.62 -3.70 37.41
CA ASN A 43 8.16 -4.11 38.72
C ASN A 43 9.61 -3.67 38.95
N GLN A 44 10.21 -2.97 37.99
CA GLN A 44 11.57 -2.44 38.06
C GLN A 44 12.60 -3.50 38.48
N ARG A 45 12.51 -4.70 37.88
CA ARG A 45 13.39 -5.84 38.20
C ARG A 45 13.85 -6.55 36.94
N ILE A 46 15.03 -7.16 37.03
CA ILE A 46 15.55 -8.00 35.96
C ILE A 46 14.66 -9.24 35.83
N PHE A 47 14.17 -9.48 34.61
CA PHE A 47 13.39 -10.66 34.25
C PHE A 47 14.28 -11.75 33.65
N LEU A 48 15.16 -11.36 32.73
CA LEU A 48 16.19 -12.22 32.14
C LEU A 48 17.54 -11.50 32.30
N ARG A 49 18.50 -12.13 32.99
CA ARG A 49 19.87 -11.61 33.08
C ARG A 49 20.56 -11.72 31.73
N ARG A 50 21.53 -10.82 31.47
CA ARG A 50 22.37 -10.85 30.26
C ARG A 50 22.84 -12.26 29.93
N THR A 51 22.28 -12.83 28.88
CA THR A 51 22.53 -14.20 28.43
C THR A 51 22.80 -14.17 26.93
N LYS A 52 23.82 -14.90 26.50
CA LYS A 52 24.17 -15.00 25.09
C LYS A 52 23.06 -15.71 24.30
N TYR A 53 22.70 -15.15 23.14
CA TYR A 53 21.65 -15.69 22.28
C TYR A 53 22.06 -15.52 20.81
N ASP A 54 22.83 -16.49 20.30
CA ASP A 54 23.50 -16.42 18.98
C ASP A 54 22.57 -16.36 17.76
N CYS A 55 21.27 -16.66 17.94
CA CYS A 55 20.30 -16.74 16.85
C CYS A 55 19.53 -15.43 16.58
N LEU A 56 19.91 -14.33 17.24
CA LEU A 56 19.27 -13.02 17.06
C LEU A 56 20.24 -12.06 16.37
N HIS A 57 19.84 -11.56 15.20
CA HIS A 57 20.63 -10.65 14.40
C HIS A 57 20.10 -9.21 14.46
N LEU A 58 20.93 -8.24 14.07
CA LEU A 58 20.58 -6.82 14.12
C LEU A 58 19.41 -6.47 13.18
N GLU A 59 19.28 -7.21 12.09
CA GLU A 59 18.19 -7.07 11.10
C GLU A 59 16.82 -7.48 11.65
N ASP A 60 16.79 -8.33 12.68
CA ASP A 60 15.55 -8.73 13.35
C ASP A 60 15.04 -7.65 14.32
N LEU A 61 15.86 -6.65 14.65
CA LEU A 61 15.60 -5.68 15.70
C LEU A 61 14.95 -4.39 15.16
N PHE A 62 13.68 -4.48 14.77
CA PHE A 62 12.85 -3.33 14.39
C PHE A 62 11.47 -3.38 15.05
N VAL A 63 10.88 -2.21 15.28
CA VAL A 63 9.54 -2.07 15.85
C VAL A 63 8.49 -2.70 14.92
N GLY A 64 7.61 -3.53 15.48
CA GLY A 64 6.62 -4.35 14.77
C GLY A 64 7.04 -5.82 14.59
N ASN A 65 8.32 -6.16 14.77
CA ASN A 65 8.77 -7.54 14.63
C ASN A 65 8.39 -8.41 15.85
N ARG A 66 8.20 -9.72 15.62
CA ARG A 66 7.99 -10.73 16.67
C ARG A 66 9.19 -11.66 16.77
N LEU A 67 9.91 -11.60 17.89
CA LEU A 67 11.12 -12.37 18.16
C LEU A 67 10.83 -13.54 19.09
N ASN A 68 11.47 -14.67 18.86
CA ASN A 68 11.43 -15.77 19.81
C ASN A 68 12.73 -15.79 20.62
N ILE A 69 12.65 -15.48 21.91
CA ILE A 69 13.83 -15.48 22.82
C ILE A 69 13.58 -16.47 23.94
N PHE A 70 14.38 -17.54 24.00
CA PHE A 70 14.23 -18.65 24.96
C PHE A 70 12.79 -19.16 25.07
N SER A 71 12.17 -19.47 23.93
CA SER A 71 10.77 -19.97 23.82
C SER A 71 9.71 -18.96 24.26
N ARG A 72 10.01 -17.65 24.23
CA ARG A 72 9.06 -16.56 24.47
C ARG A 72 8.95 -15.72 23.21
N GLN A 73 7.74 -15.62 22.66
CA GLN A 73 7.45 -14.77 21.52
C GLN A 73 7.23 -13.32 21.99
N LEU A 74 8.26 -12.50 21.88
CA LEU A 74 8.24 -11.08 22.20
C LEU A 74 7.81 -10.27 20.98
N HIS A 75 6.89 -9.34 21.15
CA HIS A 75 6.52 -8.37 20.12
C HIS A 75 7.19 -7.03 20.42
N LEU A 76 8.04 -6.54 19.52
CA LEU A 76 8.73 -5.25 19.68
C LEU A 76 7.75 -4.12 19.37
N ILE A 77 7.33 -3.36 20.38
CA ILE A 77 6.29 -2.35 20.24
C ILE A 77 6.83 -0.93 20.10
N ASP A 78 8.03 -0.65 20.62
CA ASP A 78 8.66 0.67 20.52
C ASP A 78 10.18 0.56 20.78
N TYR A 79 10.91 1.65 20.54
CA TYR A 79 12.30 1.80 20.97
C TYR A 79 12.35 2.14 22.47
N GLY A 80 13.31 1.55 23.18
CA GLY A 80 13.50 1.73 24.62
C GLY A 80 14.30 2.99 24.98
N ASP A 81 14.99 3.60 24.03
CA ASP A 81 15.68 4.88 24.17
C ASP A 81 15.86 5.61 22.82
N GLN A 82 16.14 6.92 22.90
CA GLN A 82 16.32 7.80 21.73
C GLN A 82 17.53 7.39 20.89
N TYR A 83 18.58 6.84 21.52
CA TYR A 83 19.78 6.39 20.83
C TYR A 83 19.43 5.25 19.87
N THR A 84 18.74 4.22 20.35
CA THR A 84 18.28 3.06 19.58
C THR A 84 17.31 3.48 18.49
N ALA A 85 16.35 4.36 18.83
CA ALA A 85 15.43 4.93 17.84
C ALA A 85 16.18 5.67 16.72
N SER A 86 17.30 6.35 17.02
CA SER A 86 18.08 7.07 16.01
C SER A 86 18.95 6.15 15.13
N LYS A 87 19.43 5.03 15.69
CA LYS A 87 20.40 4.11 15.09
C LYS A 87 19.75 2.94 14.34
N LEU A 88 18.72 2.36 14.93
CA LEU A 88 17.97 1.21 14.41
C LEU A 88 16.55 1.57 13.97
N GLY A 89 16.12 2.81 14.23
CA GLY A 89 14.91 3.36 13.64
C GLY A 89 14.89 3.18 12.15
N SER A 90 13.99 2.34 11.64
CA SER A 90 13.58 2.41 10.24
C SER A 90 13.06 3.82 10.00
N LYS A 91 13.90 4.71 9.46
CA LYS A 91 13.52 6.08 9.06
C LYS A 91 12.82 6.06 7.71
N LYS A 92 12.17 4.95 7.37
CA LYS A 92 11.36 4.84 6.18
C LYS A 92 10.23 5.87 6.28
N GLN A 93 10.24 6.79 5.34
CA GLN A 93 9.29 7.89 5.27
C GLN A 93 8.63 7.87 3.90
N ARG A 94 7.42 8.40 3.84
CA ARG A 94 6.75 8.75 2.59
C ARG A 94 6.86 10.26 2.40
N THR A 95 7.13 10.72 1.18
CA THR A 95 7.07 12.14 0.83
C THR A 95 6.47 12.37 -0.54
N LEU A 96 5.95 13.57 -0.78
CA LEU A 96 5.51 13.96 -2.11
C LEU A 96 6.74 14.38 -2.93
N ALA A 97 6.91 13.74 -4.08
CA ALA A 97 7.71 14.26 -5.18
C ALA A 97 6.77 14.77 -6.28
N MET A 98 6.99 15.97 -6.77
CA MET A 98 6.21 16.53 -7.88
C MET A 98 7.11 17.09 -8.95
N ILE A 99 6.84 16.71 -10.20
CA ILE A 99 7.45 17.29 -11.42
C ILE A 99 6.52 18.39 -11.93
N LYS A 100 7.06 19.60 -12.07
CA LYS A 100 6.36 20.79 -12.55
C LYS A 100 6.22 20.80 -14.08
N PRO A 101 5.32 21.65 -14.65
CA PRO A 101 5.00 21.60 -16.09
C PRO A 101 6.22 21.80 -17.00
N ASP A 102 7.20 22.60 -16.59
CA ASP A 102 8.45 22.87 -17.32
C ASP A 102 9.34 21.63 -17.49
N ALA A 103 9.21 20.63 -16.62
CA ALA A 103 10.07 19.44 -16.61
C ALA A 103 9.33 18.13 -16.92
N VAL A 104 8.04 18.17 -17.27
CA VAL A 104 7.28 16.96 -17.65
C VAL A 104 7.91 16.24 -18.85
N ALA A 105 8.45 16.98 -19.83
CA ALA A 105 9.17 16.39 -20.95
C ALA A 105 10.47 15.65 -20.54
N LYS A 106 10.92 15.83 -19.30
CA LYS A 106 12.10 15.16 -18.71
C LYS A 106 11.70 14.15 -17.63
N MET A 107 10.43 13.73 -17.59
CA MET A 107 9.90 12.85 -16.55
C MET A 107 10.68 11.54 -16.41
N GLY A 108 11.07 10.90 -17.53
CA GLY A 108 11.74 9.61 -17.49
C GLY A 108 13.12 9.72 -16.84
N THR A 109 13.90 10.75 -17.20
CA THR A 109 15.18 11.04 -16.54
C THR A 109 15.02 11.34 -15.04
N ILE A 110 14.01 12.13 -14.64
CA ILE A 110 13.79 12.46 -13.22
C ILE A 110 13.36 11.22 -12.42
N ILE A 111 12.47 10.39 -12.99
CA ILE A 111 12.05 9.13 -12.38
C ILE A 111 13.24 8.17 -12.23
N GLN A 112 14.13 8.13 -13.24
CA GLN A 112 15.34 7.33 -13.14
C GLN A 112 16.26 7.81 -12.01
N LEU A 113 16.43 9.13 -11.83
CA LEU A 113 17.21 9.69 -10.72
C LEU A 113 16.63 9.31 -9.34
N ILE A 114 15.30 9.19 -9.21
CA ILE A 114 14.66 8.73 -7.97
C ILE A 114 15.02 7.27 -7.70
N ASN A 115 14.89 6.41 -8.72
CA ASN A 115 15.22 4.99 -8.61
C ASN A 115 16.71 4.76 -8.29
N ASP A 116 17.61 5.47 -8.99
CA ASP A 116 19.06 5.37 -8.82
C ASP A 116 19.50 5.85 -7.41
N ALA A 117 18.73 6.74 -6.78
CA ALA A 117 18.95 7.19 -5.41
C ALA A 117 18.42 6.21 -4.34
N GLY A 118 17.91 5.03 -4.74
CA GLY A 118 17.37 4.02 -3.83
C GLY A 118 16.01 4.38 -3.23
N LEU A 119 15.29 5.33 -3.83
CA LEU A 119 13.93 5.69 -3.44
C LEU A 119 12.93 4.92 -4.33
N THR A 120 11.85 4.44 -3.72
CA THR A 120 10.81 3.69 -4.42
C THR A 120 9.60 4.58 -4.67
N ILE A 121 9.11 4.63 -5.90
CA ILE A 121 7.84 5.28 -6.22
C ILE A 121 6.71 4.30 -5.93
N THR A 122 5.81 4.65 -5.01
CA THR A 122 4.69 3.79 -4.59
C THR A 122 3.37 4.21 -5.23
N LYS A 123 3.22 5.50 -5.57
CA LYS A 123 2.08 6.05 -6.30
C LYS A 123 2.56 7.10 -7.27
N ALA A 124 1.88 7.25 -8.39
CA ALA A 124 2.17 8.29 -9.37
C ALA A 124 0.92 8.66 -10.15
N LYS A 125 0.74 9.95 -10.45
CA LYS A 125 -0.39 10.46 -11.22
C LYS A 125 0.00 11.71 -11.99
N MET A 126 -0.38 11.77 -13.26
CA MET A 126 -0.35 12.99 -14.05
C MET A 126 -1.69 13.71 -13.96
N THR A 127 -1.67 14.95 -13.47
CA THR A 127 -2.88 15.75 -13.21
C THR A 127 -2.68 17.20 -13.64
N THR A 128 -3.76 17.97 -13.69
CA THR A 128 -3.73 19.43 -13.78
C THR A 128 -4.35 20.05 -12.54
N PHE A 129 -3.97 21.30 -12.25
CA PHE A 129 -4.62 22.10 -11.23
C PHE A 129 -5.73 22.95 -11.84
N SER A 130 -6.90 23.00 -11.19
CA SER A 130 -8.06 23.79 -11.61
C SER A 130 -8.25 25.09 -10.81
N SER A 131 -7.35 25.39 -9.86
CA SER A 131 -7.49 26.54 -8.95
C SER A 131 -6.81 27.80 -9.49
N ASN A 132 -7.21 28.97 -8.99
CA ASN A 132 -6.57 30.27 -9.25
C ASN A 132 -5.13 30.40 -8.67
N LEU A 133 -4.50 29.29 -8.28
CA LEU A 133 -3.12 29.29 -7.80
C LEU A 133 -2.16 29.56 -8.97
N LEU A 134 -1.11 30.35 -8.70
CA LEU A 134 0.03 30.69 -9.56
C LEU A 134 -0.10 30.20 -11.02
N GLN A 135 -0.37 31.14 -11.94
CA GLN A 135 -0.54 30.96 -13.39
C GLN A 135 0.42 29.94 -14.04
N PHE A 136 1.61 29.76 -13.47
CA PHE A 136 2.58 28.78 -13.94
C PHE A 136 2.21 27.32 -13.62
N ILE A 137 1.78 26.99 -12.40
CA ILE A 137 1.43 25.60 -12.04
C ILE A 137 0.19 25.12 -12.80
N THR A 138 -0.67 26.06 -13.21
CA THR A 138 -1.84 25.80 -14.05
C THR A 138 -1.55 25.83 -15.56
N SER A 139 -0.31 26.10 -15.97
CA SER A 139 0.06 26.22 -17.39
C SER A 139 0.16 24.89 -18.14
N GLY A 140 0.18 23.76 -17.43
CA GLY A 140 0.30 22.44 -18.03
C GLY A 140 0.13 21.32 -17.00
N PRO A 141 0.27 20.06 -17.45
CA PRO A 141 0.19 18.91 -16.55
C PRO A 141 1.36 18.92 -15.56
N ILE A 142 1.13 18.32 -14.40
CA ILE A 142 2.17 18.00 -13.41
C ILE A 142 2.13 16.50 -13.13
N ILE A 143 3.25 15.96 -12.65
CA ILE A 143 3.31 14.57 -12.20
C ILE A 143 3.52 14.57 -10.70
N ALA A 144 2.52 14.14 -9.93
CA ALA A 144 2.63 13.91 -8.50
C ALA A 144 3.01 12.45 -8.24
N MET A 145 3.89 12.22 -7.27
CA MET A 145 4.39 10.89 -6.90
C MET A 145 4.51 10.77 -5.39
N GLU A 146 4.08 9.64 -4.84
CA GLU A 146 4.45 9.21 -3.50
C GLU A 146 5.75 8.43 -3.62
N ILE A 147 6.79 8.90 -2.91
CA ILE A 147 8.07 8.21 -2.84
C ILE A 147 8.35 7.73 -1.41
N PHE A 148 8.89 6.53 -1.32
CA PHE A 148 9.18 5.82 -0.08
C PHE A 148 10.66 5.46 0.00
N GLY A 149 11.26 5.61 1.17
CA GLY A 149 12.65 5.29 1.40
C GLY A 149 13.17 5.86 2.70
N ASP A 150 14.45 5.63 2.98
CA ASP A 150 15.07 6.10 4.22
C ASP A 150 15.24 7.62 4.17
N GLU A 151 14.70 8.30 5.19
CA GLU A 151 14.68 9.76 5.26
C GLU A 151 14.16 10.42 3.96
N ALA A 152 13.13 9.83 3.34
CA ALA A 152 12.67 10.17 2.00
C ALA A 152 12.46 11.68 1.78
N VAL A 153 11.96 12.41 2.77
CA VAL A 153 11.81 13.88 2.72
C VAL A 153 13.18 14.55 2.49
N ALA A 154 14.17 14.22 3.30
CA ALA A 154 15.51 14.80 3.21
C ALA A 154 16.26 14.31 1.97
N ALA A 155 16.11 13.03 1.61
CA ALA A 155 16.71 12.43 0.43
C ALA A 155 16.22 13.13 -0.85
N TRP A 156 14.89 13.30 -1.00
CA TRP A 156 14.31 13.98 -2.14
C TRP A 156 14.71 15.46 -2.23
N ARG A 157 14.69 16.18 -1.10
CA ARG A 157 15.15 17.59 -1.05
C ARG A 157 16.59 17.76 -1.50
N ARG A 158 17.47 16.82 -1.15
CA ARG A 158 18.87 16.80 -1.57
C ARG A 158 18.99 16.56 -3.08
N LEU A 159 18.19 15.63 -3.61
CA LEU A 159 18.17 15.28 -5.03
C LEU A 159 17.67 16.45 -5.89
N ILE A 160 16.65 17.19 -5.43
CA ILE A 160 16.12 18.35 -6.19
C ILE A 160 16.98 19.61 -6.07
N GLY A 161 17.71 19.80 -4.97
CA GLY A 161 18.61 20.93 -4.76
C GLY A 161 17.93 22.23 -4.30
N PRO A 162 18.70 23.33 -4.15
CA PRO A 162 18.20 24.64 -3.73
C PRO A 162 17.04 25.16 -4.59
N THR A 163 16.10 25.92 -3.99
CA THR A 163 14.88 26.39 -4.67
C THR A 163 15.16 27.26 -5.90
N ASP A 164 16.19 28.11 -5.83
CA ASP A 164 16.63 28.91 -6.96
C ASP A 164 17.53 28.08 -7.89
N SER A 165 17.15 27.99 -9.16
CA SER A 165 17.86 27.17 -10.14
C SER A 165 19.28 27.68 -10.42
N SER A 166 19.55 28.98 -10.23
CA SER A 166 20.91 29.53 -10.40
C SER A 166 21.81 29.16 -9.22
N ALA A 167 21.30 29.25 -7.99
CA ALA A 167 22.00 28.74 -6.81
C ALA A 167 22.20 27.22 -6.89
N ALA A 168 21.22 26.47 -7.40
CA ALA A 168 21.34 25.03 -7.59
C ALA A 168 22.48 24.68 -8.56
N ARG A 169 22.66 25.43 -9.66
CA ARG A 169 23.77 25.22 -10.60
C ARG A 169 25.14 25.39 -9.96
N THR A 170 25.27 26.22 -8.92
CA THR A 170 26.54 26.43 -8.21
C THR A 170 26.74 25.49 -7.03
N GLU A 171 25.69 25.24 -6.23
CA GLU A 171 25.80 24.50 -4.97
C GLU A 171 25.60 22.98 -5.14
N ALA A 172 24.76 22.58 -6.11
CA ALA A 172 24.39 21.20 -6.36
C ALA A 172 24.17 20.97 -7.86
N PRO A 173 25.24 21.01 -8.69
CA PRO A 173 25.12 21.00 -10.16
C PRO A 173 24.45 19.75 -10.73
N ASP A 174 24.47 18.65 -9.97
CA ASP A 174 23.83 17.40 -10.35
C ASP A 174 22.35 17.29 -9.98
N SER A 175 21.83 18.28 -9.25
CA SER A 175 20.44 18.29 -8.79
C SER A 175 19.42 18.49 -9.91
N VAL A 176 18.18 18.07 -9.67
CA VAL A 176 17.07 18.22 -10.62
C VAL A 176 16.87 19.69 -11.01
N ARG A 177 16.93 20.62 -10.04
CA ARG A 177 16.76 22.07 -10.29
C ARG A 177 17.91 22.67 -11.09
N ALA A 178 19.14 22.19 -10.87
CA ALA A 178 20.29 22.64 -11.65
C ALA A 178 20.21 22.20 -13.12
N LYS A 179 19.78 20.94 -13.35
CA LYS A 179 19.73 20.32 -14.67
C LYS A 179 18.53 20.76 -15.52
N PHE A 180 17.37 20.97 -14.89
CA PHE A 180 16.11 21.16 -15.62
C PHE A 180 15.38 22.46 -15.27
N GLY A 181 15.77 23.17 -14.22
CA GLY A 181 15.15 24.43 -13.82
C GLY A 181 15.71 25.64 -14.56
N THR A 182 14.83 26.59 -14.89
CA THR A 182 15.23 27.86 -15.54
C THR A 182 15.42 28.99 -14.53
N ASP A 183 14.48 29.15 -13.60
CA ASP A 183 14.47 30.24 -12.61
C ASP A 183 13.90 29.74 -11.25
N GLY A 184 13.61 30.64 -10.30
CA GLY A 184 13.06 30.27 -8.99
C GLY A 184 11.60 29.77 -9.01
N THR A 185 10.81 30.15 -10.02
CA THR A 185 9.41 29.73 -10.19
C THR A 185 9.32 28.44 -11.02
N LYS A 186 10.01 28.45 -12.17
CA LYS A 186 10.17 27.34 -13.11
C LYS A 186 11.43 26.54 -12.76
N ASN A 187 11.35 25.84 -11.63
CA ASN A 187 12.46 25.10 -11.07
C ASN A 187 12.26 23.58 -11.17
N ALA A 188 11.53 23.09 -12.18
CA ALA A 188 11.35 21.67 -12.51
C ALA A 188 10.64 20.76 -11.49
N ALA A 189 10.86 20.91 -10.18
CA ALA A 189 10.41 19.97 -9.17
C ALA A 189 10.06 20.62 -7.81
N HIS A 190 9.11 19.97 -7.13
CA HIS A 190 8.70 20.27 -5.76
C HIS A 190 8.89 19.04 -4.87
N GLY A 191 9.21 19.30 -3.62
CA GLY A 191 9.32 18.30 -2.57
C GLY A 191 8.89 18.90 -1.26
N SER A 192 8.18 18.12 -0.45
CA SER A 192 7.70 18.54 0.86
C SER A 192 8.86 18.99 1.76
N ASP A 193 8.60 19.94 2.66
CA ASP A 193 9.61 20.49 3.58
C ASP A 193 9.72 19.72 4.90
N SER A 194 8.74 18.89 5.23
CA SER A 194 8.61 18.18 6.49
C SER A 194 7.71 16.95 6.32
N ILE A 195 7.76 16.04 7.28
CA ILE A 195 6.88 14.86 7.30
C ILE A 195 5.40 15.29 7.39
N ALA A 196 5.12 16.35 8.14
CA ALA A 196 3.76 16.88 8.30
C ALA A 196 3.23 17.53 7.01
N SER A 197 4.05 18.25 6.24
CA SER A 197 3.63 18.76 4.93
C SER A 197 3.49 17.62 3.93
N ALA A 198 4.41 16.65 3.93
CA ALA A 198 4.32 15.45 3.11
C ALA A 198 2.99 14.71 3.29
N ALA A 199 2.57 14.45 4.53
CA ALA A 199 1.30 13.75 4.80
C ALA A 199 0.09 14.51 4.23
N ARG A 200 0.03 15.84 4.44
CA ARG A 200 -1.06 16.68 3.91
C ARG A 200 -1.07 16.75 2.38
N GLU A 201 0.11 16.89 1.79
CA GLU A 201 0.28 16.97 0.33
C GLU A 201 -0.07 15.62 -0.33
N LEU A 202 0.35 14.51 0.25
CA LEU A 202 0.02 13.16 -0.23
C LEU A 202 -1.47 12.87 -0.14
N GLU A 203 -2.14 13.21 0.97
CA GLU A 203 -3.59 13.03 1.11
C GLU A 203 -4.37 13.86 0.09
N PHE A 204 -3.86 15.04 -0.30
CA PHE A 204 -4.47 15.85 -1.35
C PHE A 204 -4.40 15.19 -2.73
N PHE A 205 -3.25 14.62 -3.10
CA PHE A 205 -3.05 14.00 -4.43
C PHE A 205 -3.56 12.56 -4.51
N PHE A 206 -3.45 11.81 -3.42
CA PHE A 206 -3.73 10.39 -3.30
C PHE A 206 -4.59 10.13 -2.05
N PRO A 207 -5.83 10.65 -2.02
CA PRO A 207 -6.71 10.51 -0.88
C PRO A 207 -6.95 9.04 -0.53
N SER A 208 -6.99 8.78 0.77
CA SER A 208 -7.23 7.44 1.35
C SER A 208 -8.72 7.06 1.38
N THR A 209 -9.60 8.04 1.19
CA THR A 209 -11.06 7.90 1.22
C THR A 209 -11.68 8.16 -0.16
N VAL A 210 -12.99 7.96 -0.31
CA VAL A 210 -13.78 8.15 -1.57
C VAL A 210 -13.70 9.58 -2.16
N ALA A 211 -12.98 10.50 -1.50
CA ALA A 211 -12.63 11.79 -2.08
C ALA A 211 -11.84 11.59 -3.38
N HIS A 212 -12.30 12.22 -4.46
CA HIS A 212 -11.60 12.16 -5.74
C HIS A 212 -10.49 13.21 -5.74
N GLY A 213 -9.23 12.78 -5.65
CA GLY A 213 -8.08 13.65 -5.84
C GLY A 213 -8.09 14.30 -7.25
N PRO A 214 -7.15 15.23 -7.54
CA PRO A 214 -7.07 15.94 -8.81
C PRO A 214 -7.21 15.01 -10.03
N ILE A 215 -8.04 15.38 -11.01
CA ILE A 215 -8.44 14.50 -12.13
C ILE A 215 -7.24 14.18 -13.02
N ASN A 216 -7.14 12.93 -13.49
CA ASN A 216 -6.09 12.52 -14.42
C ASN A 216 -6.23 13.28 -15.76
N THR A 217 -5.10 13.50 -16.43
CA THR A 217 -4.97 14.24 -17.70
C THR A 217 -5.31 13.43 -18.96
N ALA A 218 -5.80 12.20 -18.81
CA ALA A 218 -6.05 11.26 -19.89
C ALA A 218 -6.94 11.86 -21.00
N THR A 219 -6.40 11.88 -22.22
CA THR A 219 -7.14 12.23 -23.44
C THR A 219 -7.63 10.96 -24.12
N TYR A 220 -8.93 10.77 -24.26
CA TYR A 220 -9.53 9.54 -24.82
C TYR A 220 -9.67 9.56 -26.36
N HIS A 221 -8.85 10.36 -27.04
CA HIS A 221 -8.91 10.56 -28.49
C HIS A 221 -7.53 10.36 -29.11
N HIS A 222 -7.43 9.48 -30.11
CA HIS A 222 -6.19 9.14 -30.84
C HIS A 222 -5.02 8.73 -29.92
N CYS A 223 -5.32 7.98 -28.87
CA CYS A 223 -4.35 7.51 -27.88
C CYS A 223 -4.24 5.99 -27.88
N THR A 224 -3.13 5.47 -27.36
CA THR A 224 -2.97 4.06 -27.00
C THR A 224 -2.65 3.94 -25.50
N CYS A 225 -2.89 2.77 -24.92
CA CYS A 225 -2.53 2.47 -23.55
C CYS A 225 -1.23 1.64 -23.54
N CYS A 226 -0.24 2.09 -22.77
CA CYS A 226 0.98 1.34 -22.50
C CYS A 226 0.98 0.90 -21.03
N ILE A 227 1.25 -0.37 -20.78
CA ILE A 227 1.37 -0.92 -19.42
C ILE A 227 2.83 -1.27 -19.17
N ILE A 228 3.46 -0.56 -18.23
CA ILE A 228 4.77 -0.94 -17.69
C ILE A 228 4.53 -2.05 -16.67
N LYS A 229 5.02 -3.25 -16.97
CA LYS A 229 4.78 -4.44 -16.15
C LYS A 229 5.51 -4.36 -14.80
N PRO A 230 5.00 -5.01 -13.74
CA PRO A 230 5.59 -4.95 -12.40
C PRO A 230 7.08 -5.31 -12.31
N HIS A 231 7.56 -6.28 -13.10
CA HIS A 231 8.99 -6.63 -13.12
C HIS A 231 9.87 -5.45 -13.58
N ALA A 232 9.44 -4.71 -14.60
CA ALA A 232 10.19 -3.55 -15.09
C ALA A 232 10.16 -2.40 -14.09
N VAL A 233 9.08 -2.27 -13.31
CA VAL A 233 9.01 -1.31 -12.20
C VAL A 233 9.96 -1.73 -11.07
N ALA A 234 9.96 -3.00 -10.68
CA ALA A 234 10.81 -3.55 -9.62
C ALA A 234 12.30 -3.47 -9.96
N GLU A 235 12.68 -3.63 -11.23
CA GLU A 235 14.04 -3.45 -11.73
C GLU A 235 14.43 -1.97 -11.91
N GLY A 236 13.53 -1.03 -11.62
CA GLY A 236 13.81 0.41 -11.72
C GLY A 236 13.90 0.93 -13.15
N LEU A 237 13.38 0.20 -14.15
CA LEU A 237 13.47 0.54 -15.58
C LEU A 237 12.40 1.55 -16.05
N THR A 238 11.48 1.95 -15.17
CA THR A 238 10.37 2.86 -15.50
C THR A 238 10.85 4.15 -16.18
N GLY A 239 11.91 4.78 -15.67
CA GLY A 239 12.43 6.02 -16.24
C GLY A 239 12.96 5.83 -17.66
N ASN A 240 13.73 4.77 -17.89
CA ASN A 240 14.27 4.40 -19.20
C ASN A 240 13.17 4.10 -20.22
N ILE A 241 12.12 3.38 -19.82
CA ILE A 241 10.98 3.06 -20.69
C ILE A 241 10.23 4.34 -21.09
N LEU A 242 9.98 5.24 -20.14
CA LEU A 242 9.32 6.52 -20.43
C LEU A 242 10.15 7.39 -21.39
N ASN A 243 11.47 7.43 -21.21
CA ASN A 243 12.36 8.11 -22.15
C ASN A 243 12.29 7.49 -23.55
N ALA A 244 12.32 6.17 -23.66
CA ALA A 244 12.22 5.48 -24.95
C ALA A 244 10.90 5.80 -25.70
N ILE A 245 9.78 5.94 -24.96
CA ILE A 245 8.49 6.34 -25.54
C ILE A 245 8.56 7.77 -26.08
N LEU A 246 9.13 8.69 -25.30
CA LEU A 246 9.28 10.10 -25.70
C LEU A 246 10.23 10.25 -26.90
N ASP A 247 11.36 9.52 -26.90
CA ASP A 247 12.35 9.53 -27.97
C ASP A 247 11.82 8.95 -29.29
N ALA A 248 10.86 8.02 -29.20
CA ALA A 248 10.13 7.50 -30.36
C ALA A 248 9.10 8.51 -30.93
N GLY A 249 8.96 9.70 -30.33
CA GLY A 249 8.09 10.77 -30.79
C GLY A 249 6.66 10.70 -30.27
N PHE A 250 6.36 9.78 -29.34
CA PHE A 250 5.06 9.74 -28.69
C PHE A 250 4.93 10.80 -27.61
N GLN A 251 3.70 11.27 -27.40
CA GLN A 251 3.37 12.15 -26.29
C GLN A 251 2.65 11.36 -25.19
N ILE A 252 3.13 11.50 -23.96
CA ILE A 252 2.50 10.91 -22.78
C ILE A 252 1.48 11.91 -22.26
N THR A 253 0.19 11.68 -22.55
CA THR A 253 -0.91 12.58 -22.15
C THR A 253 -1.47 12.26 -20.77
N ALA A 254 -1.18 11.06 -20.25
CA ALA A 254 -1.54 10.64 -18.90
C ALA A 254 -0.55 9.60 -18.39
N LEU A 255 -0.39 9.60 -17.07
CA LEU A 255 0.35 8.58 -16.33
C LEU A 255 -0.42 8.29 -15.03
N GLN A 256 -0.54 7.01 -14.71
CA GLN A 256 -1.07 6.56 -13.44
C GLN A 256 -0.30 5.29 -13.03
N MET A 257 0.31 5.34 -11.86
CA MET A 257 0.67 4.13 -11.12
C MET A 257 -0.49 3.87 -10.16
N PRO A 258 -1.29 2.81 -10.39
CA PRO A 258 -2.30 2.39 -9.43
C PRO A 258 -1.59 1.95 -8.14
N ASN A 259 -2.28 2.06 -7.02
CA ASN A 259 -1.83 1.56 -5.73
C ASN A 259 -1.37 0.09 -5.87
N TYR A 260 -0.07 -0.13 -5.94
CA TYR A 260 0.54 -1.43 -5.64
C TYR A 260 0.97 -1.34 -4.18
N ILE A 261 -0.01 -1.38 -3.28
CA ILE A 261 0.24 -1.32 -1.85
C ILE A 261 0.86 -2.67 -1.43
N PRO A 262 2.08 -2.70 -0.86
CA PRO A 262 2.62 -3.90 -0.22
C PRO A 262 2.03 -4.13 1.19
N ASP A 263 1.39 -3.10 1.77
CA ASP A 263 0.65 -3.19 3.03
C ASP A 263 -0.85 -3.43 2.75
N GLU A 264 -1.22 -4.51 2.06
CA GLU A 264 -2.63 -4.90 2.03
C GLU A 264 -3.01 -5.26 3.47
N GLU A 265 -3.95 -4.51 4.08
CA GLU A 265 -4.58 -4.91 5.33
C GLU A 265 -5.43 -6.16 5.05
N TRP A 266 -4.77 -7.32 5.10
CA TRP A 266 -5.42 -8.61 5.06
C TRP A 266 -6.36 -8.71 6.26
N VAL A 267 -7.60 -9.12 6.01
CA VAL A 267 -8.58 -9.29 7.10
C VAL A 267 -8.25 -10.51 7.97
N ASN A 268 -7.29 -11.33 7.55
CA ASN A 268 -6.83 -12.51 8.26
C ASN A 268 -5.34 -12.77 8.05
N MET A 269 -4.74 -13.50 8.99
CA MET A 269 -3.50 -14.25 8.80
C MET A 269 -3.80 -15.66 8.25
N PHE A 270 -2.77 -16.39 7.80
CA PHE A 270 -2.91 -17.79 7.44
C PHE A 270 -3.48 -18.61 8.60
N ARG A 271 -4.40 -19.51 8.26
CA ARG A 271 -5.19 -20.40 9.12
C ARG A 271 -6.06 -19.69 10.16
N GLN A 272 -6.15 -18.36 10.08
CA GLN A 272 -7.02 -17.55 10.92
C GLN A 272 -8.40 -17.37 10.26
N GLY A 273 -9.46 -17.51 11.05
CA GLY A 273 -10.81 -17.12 10.63
C GLY A 273 -10.97 -15.59 10.62
N PHE A 274 -11.97 -15.10 9.90
CA PHE A 274 -12.30 -13.68 9.83
C PHE A 274 -13.81 -13.46 9.73
N ASN A 275 -14.23 -12.25 10.08
CA ASN A 275 -15.57 -11.75 9.85
C ASN A 275 -15.43 -10.31 9.34
N PHE A 276 -15.81 -10.10 8.08
CA PHE A 276 -15.75 -8.83 7.39
C PHE A 276 -17.16 -8.38 7.03
N GLN A 277 -17.48 -7.13 7.33
CA GLN A 277 -18.76 -6.51 6.95
C GLN A 277 -18.50 -5.10 6.45
N CYS A 278 -19.13 -4.76 5.34
CA CYS A 278 -19.11 -3.41 4.80
C CYS A 278 -19.88 -2.44 5.71
N PRO A 279 -19.53 -1.14 5.69
CA PRO A 279 -20.32 -0.10 6.31
C PRO A 279 -21.79 -0.10 5.86
N HIS A 280 -22.68 0.46 6.68
CA HIS A 280 -24.10 0.55 6.37
C HIS A 280 -24.35 1.23 5.02
N GLY A 281 -25.11 0.58 4.13
CA GLY A 281 -25.42 1.09 2.79
C GLY A 281 -24.44 0.65 1.69
N GLU A 282 -23.33 0.00 2.06
CA GLU A 282 -22.30 -0.48 1.15
C GLU A 282 -22.37 -2.00 0.92
N VAL A 283 -21.81 -2.45 -0.20
CA VAL A 283 -21.73 -3.85 -0.61
C VAL A 283 -20.31 -4.23 -1.02
N ILE A 284 -19.98 -5.52 -0.94
CA ILE A 284 -18.68 -6.03 -1.39
C ILE A 284 -18.60 -5.92 -2.92
N MET A 285 -17.56 -5.26 -3.40
CA MET A 285 -17.28 -4.99 -4.81
C MET A 285 -15.90 -5.47 -5.27
N ALA A 286 -15.07 -5.97 -4.37
CA ALA A 286 -13.87 -6.69 -4.77
C ALA A 286 -13.49 -7.71 -3.70
N ILE A 287 -12.89 -8.81 -4.17
CA ILE A 287 -12.26 -9.80 -3.31
C ILE A 287 -10.85 -10.01 -3.86
N ARG A 288 -9.86 -9.89 -2.98
CA ARG A 288 -8.46 -10.18 -3.29
C ARG A 288 -7.99 -11.30 -2.39
N SER A 289 -7.10 -12.13 -2.92
CA SER A 289 -6.43 -13.15 -2.14
C SER A 289 -4.95 -13.27 -2.48
N TYR A 290 -4.15 -13.56 -1.45
CA TYR A 290 -2.75 -13.90 -1.58
C TYR A 290 -2.50 -15.35 -1.16
N PHE A 291 -1.68 -16.04 -1.93
CA PHE A 291 -1.29 -17.43 -1.70
C PHE A 291 0.23 -17.53 -1.56
N ASP A 292 0.69 -18.28 -0.56
CA ASP A 292 2.11 -18.58 -0.33
C ASP A 292 2.31 -20.10 -0.32
N GLU A 293 3.21 -20.60 -1.17
CA GLU A 293 3.51 -22.04 -1.25
C GLU A 293 4.02 -22.62 0.07
N ASN A 294 4.69 -21.81 0.91
CA ASN A 294 5.23 -22.25 2.20
C ASN A 294 4.15 -22.40 3.28
N GLU A 295 3.04 -21.68 3.14
CA GLU A 295 1.93 -21.68 4.10
C GLU A 295 0.85 -22.73 3.77
N GLY A 296 0.99 -23.44 2.65
CA GLY A 296 0.12 -24.53 2.25
C GLY A 296 -1.12 -24.07 1.49
N SER A 297 -2.25 -24.79 1.60
CA SER A 297 -3.45 -24.53 0.79
C SER A 297 -4.26 -23.29 1.16
N ASP A 298 -3.86 -22.55 2.20
CA ASP A 298 -4.61 -21.41 2.71
C ASP A 298 -4.21 -20.07 2.05
N ARG A 299 -5.08 -19.07 2.21
CA ARG A 299 -4.91 -17.74 1.61
C ARG A 299 -5.15 -16.63 2.62
N LEU A 300 -4.51 -15.50 2.38
CA LEU A 300 -4.91 -14.22 2.96
C LEU A 300 -6.02 -13.62 2.10
N TRP A 301 -6.97 -12.93 2.73
CA TRP A 301 -8.13 -12.35 2.07
C TRP A 301 -8.28 -10.88 2.42
N THR A 302 -8.73 -10.09 1.46
CA THR A 302 -9.20 -8.74 1.72
C THR A 302 -10.35 -8.39 0.78
N PHE A 303 -11.16 -7.44 1.20
CA PHE A 303 -12.46 -7.13 0.61
C PHE A 303 -12.59 -5.62 0.43
N GLU A 304 -13.13 -5.19 -0.71
CA GLU A 304 -13.41 -3.78 -0.95
C GLU A 304 -14.91 -3.55 -0.95
N CYS A 305 -15.33 -2.47 -0.28
CA CYS A 305 -16.72 -2.05 -0.18
C CYS A 305 -16.99 -0.86 -1.09
N GLN A 306 -18.22 -0.77 -1.58
CA GLN A 306 -18.70 0.40 -2.31
C GLN A 306 -20.14 0.72 -1.91
N ALA A 307 -20.43 2.02 -1.79
CA ALA A 307 -21.80 2.50 -1.64
C ALA A 307 -22.67 2.04 -2.81
N THR A 308 -23.85 1.53 -2.47
CA THR A 308 -24.86 1.18 -3.47
C THR A 308 -25.36 2.43 -4.20
N PRO A 309 -25.76 2.32 -5.48
CA PRO A 309 -26.35 3.43 -6.21
C PRO A 309 -27.53 4.06 -5.46
N VAL A 310 -27.60 5.40 -5.43
CA VAL A 310 -28.63 6.17 -4.70
C VAL A 310 -30.07 5.74 -5.04
N ASN A 311 -30.29 5.22 -6.24
CA ASN A 311 -31.60 4.74 -6.70
C ASN A 311 -32.02 3.39 -6.09
N MET A 312 -31.14 2.62 -5.42
CA MET A 312 -31.49 1.41 -4.66
C MET A 312 -32.04 1.72 -3.26
N GLY A 313 -31.79 2.93 -2.75
CA GLY A 313 -32.18 3.37 -1.40
C GLY A 313 -31.40 2.66 -0.29
N GLU A 314 -31.93 2.67 0.92
CA GLU A 314 -31.26 2.09 2.09
C GLU A 314 -31.48 0.57 2.21
N PRO A 315 -30.56 -0.17 2.87
CA PRO A 315 -30.75 -1.57 3.19
C PRO A 315 -31.89 -1.71 4.21
N THR A 316 -32.85 -2.58 3.91
CA THR A 316 -34.06 -2.78 4.72
C THR A 316 -33.97 -3.97 5.66
N GLU A 317 -33.29 -5.02 5.24
CA GLU A 317 -33.20 -6.29 5.95
C GLU A 317 -31.89 -6.97 5.57
N CYS A 318 -31.14 -7.48 6.55
CA CYS A 318 -29.89 -8.18 6.30
C CYS A 318 -29.84 -9.48 7.11
N TRP A 319 -29.21 -10.51 6.56
CA TRP A 319 -29.12 -11.83 7.17
C TRP A 319 -27.82 -12.52 6.75
N TRP A 320 -27.43 -13.54 7.53
CA TRP A 320 -26.39 -14.48 7.12
C TRP A 320 -27.05 -15.63 6.36
N ASP A 321 -26.58 -15.92 5.16
CA ASP A 321 -27.01 -17.10 4.40
C ASP A 321 -26.35 -18.39 4.93
N ASP A 322 -26.68 -19.54 4.34
CA ASP A 322 -26.16 -20.84 4.75
C ASP A 322 -24.64 -20.96 4.61
N ILE A 323 -24.03 -21.76 5.50
CA ILE A 323 -22.59 -22.03 5.51
C ILE A 323 -22.24 -23.00 4.38
N ASN A 324 -21.31 -22.59 3.52
CA ASN A 324 -20.63 -23.47 2.58
C ASN A 324 -19.50 -24.21 3.33
N ARG A 325 -19.58 -25.53 3.35
CA ARG A 325 -18.64 -26.38 4.10
C ARG A 325 -17.30 -26.50 3.38
N ALA A 326 -16.24 -26.61 4.18
CA ALA A 326 -14.88 -26.79 3.70
C ALA A 326 -14.72 -28.10 2.90
N GLY A 327 -13.90 -28.09 1.85
CA GLY A 327 -13.63 -29.21 0.96
C GLY A 327 -14.61 -29.35 -0.21
N GLN A 328 -15.51 -28.39 -0.43
CA GLN A 328 -16.46 -28.37 -1.54
C GLN A 328 -16.24 -27.14 -2.44
N GLU A 329 -16.40 -27.32 -3.75
CA GLU A 329 -16.56 -26.19 -4.67
C GLU A 329 -17.87 -25.47 -4.36
N TRP A 330 -17.85 -24.14 -4.33
CA TRP A 330 -19.03 -23.35 -4.02
C TRP A 330 -19.18 -22.15 -4.95
N TYR A 331 -20.44 -21.84 -5.25
CA TYR A 331 -20.88 -20.55 -5.79
C TYR A 331 -21.99 -20.05 -4.87
N HIS A 332 -22.01 -18.75 -4.59
CA HIS A 332 -23.00 -18.20 -3.67
C HIS A 332 -23.83 -17.11 -4.33
N LEU A 333 -25.15 -17.21 -4.16
CA LEU A 333 -26.12 -16.20 -4.54
C LEU A 333 -26.91 -15.87 -3.28
N CYS A 334 -26.95 -14.58 -2.94
CA CYS A 334 -27.75 -14.15 -1.80
C CYS A 334 -29.20 -14.57 -1.98
N SER A 335 -29.79 -15.16 -0.94
CA SER A 335 -31.22 -15.46 -0.90
C SER A 335 -32.05 -14.18 -1.10
N ASN A 336 -33.35 -14.29 -1.40
CA ASN A 336 -34.27 -13.12 -1.44
C ASN A 336 -33.82 -11.93 -2.32
N ASN A 337 -32.98 -12.16 -3.33
CA ASN A 337 -32.36 -11.11 -4.17
C ASN A 337 -31.58 -10.06 -3.35
N GLY A 338 -30.88 -10.49 -2.29
CA GLY A 338 -29.96 -9.64 -1.53
C GLY A 338 -28.68 -9.32 -2.30
N LEU A 339 -27.92 -8.34 -1.80
CA LEU A 339 -26.55 -8.05 -2.21
C LEU A 339 -25.58 -8.46 -1.10
N VAL A 340 -24.43 -8.99 -1.47
CA VAL A 340 -23.39 -9.39 -0.49
C VAL A 340 -22.81 -8.13 0.15
N ALA A 341 -23.02 -7.96 1.45
CA ALA A 341 -22.51 -6.84 2.24
C ALA A 341 -21.46 -7.28 3.28
N GLY A 342 -21.21 -8.58 3.40
CA GLY A 342 -20.19 -9.11 4.29
C GLY A 342 -19.92 -10.58 4.04
N VAL A 343 -18.88 -11.09 4.70
CA VAL A 343 -18.41 -12.46 4.59
C VAL A 343 -17.67 -12.84 5.85
N GLN A 344 -17.92 -14.03 6.34
CA GLN A 344 -17.12 -14.65 7.38
C GLN A 344 -16.61 -16.00 6.91
N SER A 345 -15.44 -16.37 7.41
CA SER A 345 -14.80 -17.62 7.06
C SER A 345 -14.01 -18.15 8.23
N GLN A 346 -13.98 -19.48 8.36
CA GLN A 346 -13.20 -20.20 9.35
C GLN A 346 -12.37 -21.27 8.65
N TYR A 347 -11.08 -21.34 8.99
CA TYR A 347 -10.18 -22.37 8.47
C TYR A 347 -10.31 -23.67 9.26
N PHE A 348 -10.39 -24.80 8.56
CA PHE A 348 -10.50 -26.14 9.13
C PHE A 348 -9.26 -26.95 8.81
N ASN A 349 -8.51 -27.31 9.86
CA ASN A 349 -7.24 -28.04 9.73
C ASN A 349 -7.45 -29.47 9.21
N GLU A 350 -8.60 -30.09 9.50
CA GLU A 350 -8.88 -31.50 9.15
C GLU A 350 -8.98 -31.71 7.64
N VAL A 351 -9.44 -30.68 6.91
CA VAL A 351 -9.66 -30.72 5.46
C VAL A 351 -8.77 -29.73 4.69
N LEU A 352 -7.93 -28.97 5.41
CA LEU A 352 -7.02 -27.95 4.87
C LEU A 352 -7.72 -26.93 3.96
N ASP A 353 -8.93 -26.54 4.35
CA ASP A 353 -9.79 -25.64 3.57
C ASP A 353 -10.67 -24.79 4.50
N ARG A 354 -11.40 -23.83 3.94
CA ARG A 354 -12.22 -22.85 4.66
C ARG A 354 -13.71 -23.11 4.50
N GLU A 355 -14.44 -22.93 5.59
CA GLU A 355 -15.88 -22.72 5.54
C GLU A 355 -16.16 -21.25 5.22
N TRP A 356 -17.26 -21.00 4.51
CA TRP A 356 -17.64 -19.67 4.04
C TRP A 356 -19.10 -19.39 4.34
N GLN A 357 -19.38 -18.20 4.85
CA GLN A 357 -20.74 -17.72 5.05
C GLN A 357 -20.84 -16.26 4.62
N PHE A 358 -21.91 -15.90 3.92
CA PHE A 358 -22.08 -14.57 3.36
C PHE A 358 -23.18 -13.81 4.10
N TYR A 359 -22.92 -12.53 4.34
CA TYR A 359 -23.87 -11.59 4.90
C TYR A 359 -24.51 -10.83 3.75
N CYS A 360 -25.82 -10.99 3.61
CA CYS A 360 -26.59 -10.45 2.50
C CYS A 360 -27.56 -9.38 3.02
N CYS A 361 -27.70 -8.30 2.27
CA CYS A 361 -28.63 -7.21 2.56
C CYS A 361 -29.60 -7.00 1.41
N ARG A 362 -30.89 -6.90 1.74
CA ARG A 362 -31.94 -6.48 0.82
C ARG A 362 -32.10 -4.97 0.88
N TYR A 363 -32.32 -4.38 -0.30
CA TYR A 363 -32.48 -2.94 -0.46
C TYR A 363 -33.93 -2.56 -0.79
N SER A 364 -34.31 -1.34 -0.39
CA SER A 364 -35.68 -0.83 -0.48
C SER A 364 -36.25 -0.82 -1.91
N ARG A 365 -35.40 -0.66 -2.92
CA ARG A 365 -35.78 -0.72 -4.33
C ARG A 365 -35.09 -1.89 -5.03
N ARG A 366 -35.85 -2.62 -5.84
CA ARG A 366 -35.35 -3.75 -6.62
C ARG A 366 -34.53 -3.25 -7.81
N CYS A 367 -33.46 -3.96 -8.10
CA CYS A 367 -32.74 -3.83 -9.36
C CYS A 367 -33.71 -4.25 -10.49
N PRO A 368 -34.00 -3.38 -11.49
CA PRO A 368 -35.10 -3.65 -12.41
C PRO A 368 -34.89 -4.88 -13.30
N TYR A 369 -33.66 -5.16 -13.77
CA TYR A 369 -33.34 -6.34 -14.60
C TYR A 369 -31.83 -6.69 -14.51
N SER A 370 -31.50 -7.99 -14.53
CA SER A 370 -30.16 -8.56 -14.79
C SER A 370 -28.99 -7.92 -14.04
N CYS A 371 -29.02 -7.91 -12.70
CA CYS A 371 -27.91 -7.41 -11.90
C CYS A 371 -26.91 -8.53 -11.62
N TRP A 372 -26.28 -8.98 -12.71
CA TRP A 372 -25.04 -9.75 -12.68
C TRP A 372 -23.92 -8.78 -13.04
N LEU A 373 -22.85 -8.75 -12.24
CA LEU A 373 -21.64 -8.05 -12.60
C LEU A 373 -20.67 -9.06 -13.21
N SER A 374 -20.77 -9.23 -14.52
CA SER A 374 -19.72 -9.87 -15.33
C SER A 374 -19.56 -9.04 -16.60
N CYS A 375 -18.38 -8.48 -16.83
CA CYS A 375 -18.07 -7.77 -18.07
C CYS A 375 -16.83 -8.39 -18.73
N GLU A 376 -17.04 -9.03 -19.89
CA GLU A 376 -16.05 -9.13 -20.96
C GLU A 376 -15.69 -7.70 -21.43
N ALA A 377 -14.47 -7.30 -21.80
CA ALA A 377 -13.23 -8.02 -22.02
C ALA A 377 -12.02 -7.16 -21.61
N VAL A 378 -11.17 -7.68 -20.74
CA VAL A 378 -9.75 -7.90 -21.07
C VAL A 378 -9.51 -9.36 -20.73
N PHE A 379 -8.96 -10.13 -21.66
CA PHE A 379 -8.39 -11.43 -21.38
C PHE A 379 -7.37 -11.30 -20.24
N ILE A 380 -7.81 -11.53 -19.02
CA ILE A 380 -7.03 -12.31 -18.07
C ILE A 380 -7.57 -13.71 -18.28
N VAL A 381 -6.92 -14.45 -19.19
CA VAL A 381 -6.89 -15.90 -19.01
C VAL A 381 -6.48 -16.10 -17.55
N ALA A 382 -7.33 -16.77 -16.78
CA ALA A 382 -6.88 -17.46 -15.59
C ALA A 382 -5.78 -18.42 -16.04
N VAL A 383 -4.55 -17.91 -16.15
CA VAL A 383 -3.40 -18.78 -16.18
C VAL A 383 -3.43 -19.35 -14.79
N LYS A 384 -3.68 -20.66 -14.71
CA LYS A 384 -3.34 -21.47 -13.55
C LYS A 384 -1.83 -21.31 -13.33
N SER A 385 -1.45 -20.21 -12.71
CA SER A 385 -0.16 -19.96 -12.12
C SER A 385 -0.44 -19.75 -10.65
N ARG A 386 0.45 -20.27 -9.82
CA ARG A 386 0.27 -20.44 -8.37
C ARG A 386 0.18 -19.13 -7.58
N LEU A 387 -0.17 -18.00 -8.17
CA LEU A 387 -0.02 -16.68 -7.55
C LEU A 387 -1.25 -15.81 -7.85
N ASN A 388 -2.04 -15.62 -6.79
CA ASN A 388 -3.11 -14.62 -6.58
C ASN A 388 -4.39 -14.72 -7.44
N ILE A 389 -5.53 -14.47 -6.78
CA ILE A 389 -6.84 -14.31 -7.43
C ILE A 389 -7.29 -12.87 -7.20
N TYR A 390 -7.57 -12.16 -8.29
CA TYR A 390 -8.09 -10.79 -8.30
C TYR A 390 -9.50 -10.81 -8.91
N PHE A 391 -10.50 -10.36 -8.16
CA PHE A 391 -11.84 -10.05 -8.69
C PHE A 391 -12.09 -8.55 -8.57
N VAL A 392 -12.20 -7.85 -9.69
CA VAL A 392 -12.46 -6.41 -9.78
C VAL A 392 -13.83 -6.21 -10.44
N PHE A 393 -14.75 -5.51 -9.77
CA PHE A 393 -16.08 -5.21 -10.30
C PHE A 393 -16.20 -3.68 -10.56
N HIS A 394 -16.48 -3.28 -11.81
CA HIS A 394 -16.55 -1.87 -12.24
C HIS A 394 -17.92 -1.44 -12.80
N GLN A 395 -18.10 -0.12 -12.87
CA GLN A 395 -19.32 0.69 -12.84
C GLN A 395 -20.27 0.60 -14.06
N LEU A 396 -21.56 0.84 -13.81
CA LEU A 396 -22.66 0.93 -14.79
C LEU A 396 -22.55 2.15 -15.72
N SER A 397 -22.46 1.92 -17.03
CA SER A 397 -22.98 2.84 -18.05
C SER A 397 -23.53 2.05 -19.22
N GLY A 398 -24.82 2.23 -19.54
CA GLY A 398 -25.57 1.36 -20.43
C GLY A 398 -25.23 1.49 -21.92
N THR A 399 -25.21 0.37 -22.62
CA THR A 399 -25.88 0.14 -23.92
C THR A 399 -25.85 -1.36 -24.26
N TYR A 400 -26.92 -1.83 -24.91
CA TYR A 400 -27.31 -3.24 -25.11
C TYR A 400 -26.71 -3.84 -26.39
N ILE A 401 -26.07 -5.03 -26.36
CA ILE A 401 -26.01 -5.99 -27.48
C ILE A 401 -25.78 -7.44 -26.96
N GLY A 402 -26.79 -8.32 -27.13
CA GLY A 402 -26.67 -9.70 -27.67
C GLY A 402 -25.95 -10.84 -26.91
N ASN A 403 -26.77 -11.76 -26.39
CA ASN A 403 -26.68 -13.23 -26.19
C ASN A 403 -25.35 -14.04 -26.28
N GLU A 404 -25.24 -14.94 -25.27
CA GLU A 404 -24.39 -16.15 -25.11
C GLU A 404 -22.88 -15.86 -24.85
N TRP A 405 -22.24 -16.39 -23.80
CA TRP A 405 -21.89 -17.81 -23.61
C TRP A 405 -21.59 -18.24 -22.15
N ILE A 406 -21.64 -19.55 -21.95
CA ILE A 406 -21.36 -20.38 -20.75
C ILE A 406 -19.85 -20.52 -20.52
N ALA A 407 -19.36 -20.55 -19.27
CA ALA A 407 -18.08 -21.19 -18.94
C ALA A 407 -18.01 -21.72 -17.50
N ARG A 408 -17.35 -22.88 -17.37
CA ARG A 408 -17.13 -23.71 -16.17
C ARG A 408 -16.24 -23.08 -15.13
#